data_AF-A0A4Q7UV67-F1
#
_entry.id   AF-A0A4Q7UV67-F1
#
_cell.length_a   1.000
_cell.length_b   1.000
_cell.length_c   1.000
_cell.angle_alpha   90.00
_cell.angle_beta   90.00
_cell.angle_gamma   90.00
#
_symmetry.space_group_name_H-M   'P 1'
#
loop_
_entity.id
_entity.type
_entity.pdbx_description
1 polymer ?
#
loop_
_entity_poly.entity_id
_entity_poly.type
_entity_poly.pdbx_seq_one_letter_code
_entity_poly.pdbx_strand_id
1 'polypeptide(L)'
;MASNSREIAVRSGVDPDDEPSVDWGWHATFPNGTRIAGVVTAIALLVMLIGHPTSWTEILFMVIPAIAILAGVAWSIRRRRNSWRR
;
A
#
# COMPACT_ATOMS: atom_id res chain seq x y z
N MET A 1 -31.96 -34.79 1.10
CA MET A 1 -31.82 -33.39 0.63
C MET A 1 -30.52 -32.85 1.19
N ALA A 2 -29.47 -32.79 0.36
CA ALA A 2 -28.16 -32.26 0.77
C ALA A 2 -28.24 -30.72 0.78
N SER A 3 -28.18 -30.10 1.96
CA SER A 3 -27.93 -28.67 2.08
C SER A 3 -26.48 -28.43 1.72
N ASN A 4 -26.25 -27.97 0.49
CA ASN A 4 -24.97 -27.45 0.04
C ASN A 4 -24.74 -26.10 0.74
N SER A 5 -24.35 -26.15 2.02
CA SER A 5 -23.84 -24.98 2.72
C SER A 5 -22.59 -24.56 1.99
N ARG A 6 -22.72 -23.54 1.15
CA ARG A 6 -21.60 -22.79 0.61
C ARG A 6 -20.86 -22.16 1.79
N GLU A 7 -19.99 -22.92 2.43
CA GLU A 7 -18.84 -22.35 3.12
C GLU A 7 -18.07 -21.59 2.04
N ILE A 8 -18.39 -20.31 1.91
CA ILE A 8 -17.42 -19.32 1.48
C ILE A 8 -16.41 -19.30 2.63
N ALA A 9 -15.54 -20.30 2.69
CA ALA A 9 -14.25 -20.13 3.31
C ALA A 9 -13.61 -19.02 2.47
N VAL A 10 -13.72 -17.77 2.95
CA VAL A 10 -12.94 -16.66 2.46
C VAL A 10 -11.50 -17.06 2.75
N ARG A 11 -10.91 -17.85 1.86
CA ARG A 11 -9.54 -18.29 1.99
C ARG A 11 -8.74 -17.01 1.93
N SER A 12 -8.25 -16.54 3.08
CA SER A 12 -7.29 -15.46 3.14
C SER A 12 -6.21 -15.81 2.11
N GLY A 13 -5.84 -14.88 1.23
CA GLY A 13 -4.76 -15.11 0.28
C GLY A 13 -3.37 -15.23 0.94
N VAL A 14 -3.34 -15.54 2.24
CA VAL A 14 -2.21 -15.64 3.16
C VAL A 14 -2.26 -17.05 3.74
N ASP A 15 -1.15 -17.76 3.69
CA ASP A 15 -1.00 -19.12 4.20
C ASP A 15 -1.11 -19.10 5.75
N PRO A 16 -1.93 -19.96 6.37
CA PRO A 16 -1.98 -20.08 7.83
C PRO A 16 -0.62 -20.38 8.48
N ASP A 17 0.32 -20.98 7.73
CA ASP A 17 1.69 -21.24 8.20
C ASP A 17 2.55 -19.95 8.28
N ASP A 18 2.24 -18.93 7.46
CA ASP A 18 2.95 -17.63 7.49
C ASP A 18 2.41 -16.70 8.58
N GLU A 19 1.09 -16.75 8.85
CA GLU A 19 0.44 -15.96 9.90
C GLU A 19 -0.68 -16.79 10.59
N PRO A 20 -0.47 -17.30 11.83
CA PRO A 20 -1.47 -18.12 12.54
C PRO A 20 -2.73 -17.34 12.94
N SER A 21 -2.72 -16.01 12.72
CA SER A 21 -3.82 -15.12 13.02
C SER A 21 -4.78 -14.83 11.86
N VAL A 22 -4.58 -15.50 10.71
CA VAL A 22 -5.41 -15.33 9.51
C VAL A 22 -6.91 -15.57 9.75
N ASP A 23 -7.26 -16.46 10.68
CA ASP A 23 -8.66 -16.84 10.97
C ASP A 23 -9.50 -15.71 11.58
N TRP A 24 -8.89 -14.60 12.02
CA TRP A 24 -9.53 -13.57 12.85
C TRP A 24 -10.05 -12.42 11.98
N GLY A 25 -9.70 -12.43 10.69
CA GLY A 25 -10.31 -11.60 9.64
C GLY A 25 -9.72 -10.21 9.42
N TRP A 26 -8.76 -9.75 10.24
CA TRP A 26 -8.16 -8.41 10.10
C TRP A 26 -6.89 -8.37 9.21
N HIS A 27 -6.48 -9.51 8.64
CA HIS A 27 -5.26 -9.66 7.82
C HIS A 27 -5.41 -9.26 6.35
N ALA A 28 -6.44 -8.50 6.00
CA ALA A 28 -6.69 -8.09 4.62
C ALA A 28 -5.59 -7.11 4.15
N THR A 29 -4.61 -7.62 3.42
CA THR A 29 -3.67 -6.78 2.68
C THR A 29 -4.35 -6.22 1.44
N PHE A 30 -4.29 -4.90 1.24
CA PHE A 30 -4.85 -4.22 0.06
C PHE A 30 -3.74 -3.52 -0.74
N PRO A 31 -2.93 -4.26 -1.52
CA PRO A 31 -1.72 -3.73 -2.15
C PRO A 31 -1.96 -2.57 -3.08
N ASN A 32 -3.06 -2.62 -3.82
CA ASN A 32 -3.42 -1.58 -4.76
C ASN A 32 -3.87 -0.32 -4.02
N GLY A 33 -4.62 -0.45 -2.93
CA GLY A 33 -4.98 0.70 -2.10
C GLY A 33 -3.79 1.32 -1.40
N THR A 34 -2.83 0.54 -0.89
CA THR A 34 -1.60 1.12 -0.31
C THR A 34 -0.81 1.93 -1.33
N ARG A 35 -0.75 1.48 -2.60
CA ARG A 35 -0.07 2.21 -3.68
C ARG A 35 -0.81 3.49 -4.03
N ILE A 36 -2.14 3.43 -4.18
CA ILE A 36 -2.97 4.59 -4.48
C ILE A 36 -2.87 5.60 -3.34
N ALA A 37 -3.00 5.15 -2.09
CA ALA A 37 -2.82 5.99 -0.90
C ALA A 37 -1.45 6.65 -0.89
N GLY A 38 -0.37 5.91 -1.16
CA GLY A 38 0.98 6.48 -1.28
C GLY A 38 1.08 7.58 -2.34
N VAL A 39 0.56 7.34 -3.55
CA VAL A 39 0.56 8.33 -4.63
C VAL A 39 -0.27 9.56 -4.26
N VAL A 40 -1.47 9.37 -3.70
CA VAL A 40 -2.35 10.47 -3.27
C VAL A 40 -1.68 11.30 -2.18
N THR A 41 -1.06 10.68 -1.18
CA THR A 41 -0.31 11.37 -0.13
C THR A 41 0.85 12.18 -0.70
N ALA A 42 1.62 11.61 -1.64
CA ALA A 42 2.72 12.35 -2.28
C ALA A 42 2.21 13.56 -3.07
N ILE A 43 1.09 13.44 -3.78
CA ILE A 43 0.46 14.58 -4.47
C ILE A 43 -0.01 15.62 -3.46
N ALA A 44 -0.66 15.21 -2.37
CA ALA A 44 -1.15 16.13 -1.34
C ALA A 44 0.00 16.96 -0.73
N LEU A 45 1.14 16.33 -0.41
CA LEU A 45 2.33 17.03 0.08
C LEU A 45 2.84 18.09 -0.91
N LEU A 46 2.81 17.81 -2.22
CA LEU A 46 3.23 18.77 -3.23
C LEU A 46 2.20 19.90 -3.43
N VAL A 47 0.90 19.59 -3.32
CA VAL A 47 -0.17 20.60 -3.40
C VAL A 47 -0.11 21.56 -2.21
N MET A 48 0.31 21.10 -1.03
CA MET A 48 0.50 21.95 0.15
C MET A 48 1.58 23.03 -0.01
N LEU A 49 2.40 22.98 -1.06
CA LEU A 49 3.34 24.07 -1.39
C LEU A 49 2.65 25.27 -2.05
N ILE A 50 1.41 25.11 -2.54
CA ILE A 50 0.69 26.17 -3.26
C ILE A 50 0.06 27.12 -2.25
N GLY A 51 0.39 28.42 -2.34
CA GLY A 51 -0.28 29.48 -1.57
C GLY A 51 0.37 29.82 -0.22
N HIS A 52 1.47 29.18 0.15
CA HIS A 52 2.22 29.46 1.37
C HIS A 52 3.54 30.20 1.07
N PRO A 53 3.96 31.20 1.88
CA PRO A 53 5.27 31.83 1.73
C PRO A 53 6.37 30.82 2.01
N THR A 54 6.95 30.30 0.93
CA THR A 54 7.78 29.10 0.98
C THR A 54 9.19 29.39 1.48
N SER A 55 9.57 28.74 2.58
CA SER A 55 10.99 28.66 3.00
C SER A 55 11.67 27.42 2.41
N TRP A 56 13.00 27.44 2.26
CA TRP A 56 13.75 26.25 1.81
C TRP A 56 13.48 25.02 2.68
N THR A 57 13.29 25.22 3.98
CA THR A 57 12.94 24.16 4.93
C THR A 57 11.61 23.52 4.57
N GLU A 58 10.58 24.33 4.30
CA GLU A 58 9.25 23.84 3.91
C GLU A 58 9.29 23.03 2.62
N ILE A 59 10.00 23.51 1.59
CA ILE A 59 10.21 22.75 0.34
C ILE A 59 10.84 21.40 0.64
N LEU A 60 11.91 21.40 1.45
CA LEU A 60 12.64 20.18 1.75
C LEU A 60 11.75 19.16 2.48
N PHE A 61 11.01 19.60 3.49
CA PHE A 61 10.13 18.75 4.29
C PHE A 61 8.87 18.29 3.57
N MET A 62 8.47 18.92 2.46
CA MET A 62 7.36 18.44 1.63
C MET A 62 7.84 17.57 0.46
N VAL A 63 8.89 18.01 -0.23
CA VAL A 63 9.38 17.36 -1.45
C VAL A 63 10.15 16.08 -1.16
N ILE A 64 11.02 16.05 -0.13
CA ILE A 64 11.77 14.83 0.20
C ILE A 64 10.83 13.65 0.53
N PRO A 65 9.87 13.76 1.46
CA PRO A 65 8.97 12.64 1.75
C PRO A 65 8.08 12.29 0.55
N ALA A 66 7.63 13.28 -0.24
CA ALA A 66 6.86 12.99 -1.45
C ALA A 66 7.67 12.12 -2.44
N ILE A 67 8.93 12.46 -2.69
CA ILE A 67 9.83 11.68 -3.55
C ILE A 67 10.09 10.29 -2.93
N ALA A 68 10.35 10.21 -1.63
CA ALA A 68 10.60 8.95 -0.95
C ALA A 68 9.41 7.99 -1.06
N ILE A 69 8.18 8.49 -0.89
CA ILE A 69 6.95 7.70 -1.05
C ILE A 69 6.80 7.21 -2.49
N LEU A 70 6.96 8.09 -3.48
CA LEU A 70 6.87 7.72 -4.90
C LEU A 70 7.93 6.68 -5.29
N ALA A 71 9.17 6.83 -4.80
CA ALA A 71 10.24 5.86 -4.99
C ALA A 71 9.90 4.52 -4.35
N GLY A 72 9.36 4.52 -3.13
CA GLY A 72 8.89 3.32 -2.43
C GLY A 72 7.77 2.59 -3.19
N VAL A 73 6.78 3.33 -3.71
CA VAL A 73 5.69 2.78 -4.53
C VAL A 73 6.27 2.17 -5.82
N ALA A 74 7.13 2.89 -6.54
CA ALA A 74 7.75 2.42 -7.77
C ALA A 74 8.61 1.16 -7.53
N TRP A 75 9.39 1.14 -6.44
CA TRP A 75 10.18 -0.01 -6.03
C TRP A 75 9.29 -1.21 -5.69
N SER A 76 8.19 -1.00 -4.97
CA SER A 76 7.22 -2.07 -4.65
C SER A 76 6.64 -2.71 -5.90
N ILE A 77 6.32 -1.90 -6.93
CA ILE A 77 5.79 -2.38 -8.21
C ILE A 77 6.88 -3.17 -8.95
N ARG A 78 8.10 -2.63 -9.01
CA ARG A 78 9.24 -3.30 -9.68
C ARG A 78 9.57 -4.64 -9.01
N ARG A 79 9.59 -4.69 -7.67
CA ARG A 79 9.87 -5.92 -6.91
C ARG A 79 8.83 -7.00 -7.19
N ARG A 80 7.54 -6.65 -7.23
CA ARG A 80 6.47 -7.61 -7.56
C ARG A 80 6.51 -8.09 -9.01
N ARG A 81 6.84 -7.21 -9.97
CA ARG A 81 6.96 -7.62 -11.38
C ARG A 81 8.12 -8.60 -11.60
N ASN A 82 9.16 -8.52 -10.77
CA ASN A 82 10.36 -9.35 -10.87
C ASN A 82 10.38 -10.51 -9.85
N SER A 83 9.26 -10.83 -9.19
CA SER A 83 9.22 -11.92 -8.21
C SER A 83 9.56 -13.27 -8.82
N TRP A 84 9.20 -13.50 -10.08
CA TRP A 84 9.46 -14.73 -10.84
C TRP A 84 10.92 -14.96 -11.24
N ARG A 85 11.80 -13.97 -11.03
CA ARG A 85 13.25 -14.09 -11.32
C ARG A 85 14.06 -14.50 -10.09
N ARG A 86 13.38 -14.92 -9.02
CA ARG A 86 13.98 -15.44 -7.79
C ARG A 86 13.47 -16.83 -7.54
#